data_AF-A0A9D6KPV8-F1
#
_entry.id   AF-A0A9D6KPV8-F1
#
_cell.length_a   1.000
_cell.length_b   1.000
_cell.length_c   1.000
_cell.angle_alpha   90.00
_cell.angle_beta   90.00
_cell.angle_gamma   90.00
#
_symmetry.space_group_name_H-M   'P 1'
#
loop_
_entity.id
_entity.type
_entity.pdbx_description
1 polymer ?
#
loop_
_entity_poly.entity_id
_entity_poly.type
_entity_poly.pdbx_seq_one_letter_code
_entity_poly.pdbx_strand_id
1 'polypeptide(L)'
;MSDIPRDKQFWDLADSFIQLANTHLNEAKPSKVSASALFAAARFNAFVITAATENKEQLIAEKEAAIAYFLDQYEKMLRENLDEHLARYDQHSS
;
A
#
# COMPACT_ATOMS: atom_id res chain seq x y z
N MET A 1 -4.60 -14.78 -3.67
CA MET A 1 -4.93 -14.00 -2.45
C MET A 1 -6.39 -13.62 -2.54
N SER A 2 -7.19 -13.85 -1.50
CA SER A 2 -8.58 -13.38 -1.43
C SER A 2 -8.62 -11.90 -1.02
N ASP A 3 -9.68 -11.18 -1.40
CA ASP A 3 -9.88 -9.79 -0.96
C ASP A 3 -9.84 -9.71 0.58
N ILE A 4 -9.05 -8.78 1.10
CA ILE A 4 -8.91 -8.55 2.54
C ILE A 4 -10.07 -7.66 3.01
N PRO A 5 -10.86 -8.07 4.02
CA PRO A 5 -11.90 -7.22 4.58
C PRO A 5 -11.31 -5.91 5.13
N ARG A 6 -11.89 -4.76 4.75
CA ARG A 6 -11.54 -3.45 5.31
C ARG A 6 -12.25 -3.22 6.65
N ASP A 7 -11.97 -4.10 7.61
CA ASP A 7 -12.51 -4.02 8.97
C ASP A 7 -11.74 -3.01 9.85
N LYS A 8 -12.11 -2.90 11.13
CA LYS A 8 -11.46 -1.97 12.05
C LYS A 8 -9.94 -2.20 12.14
N GLN A 9 -9.51 -3.45 12.14
CA GLN A 9 -8.08 -3.77 12.29
C GLN A 9 -7.29 -3.32 11.05
N PHE A 10 -7.86 -3.51 9.86
CA PHE A 10 -7.26 -3.00 8.62
C PHE A 10 -7.02 -1.49 8.70
N TRP A 11 -8.03 -0.72 9.12
CA TRP A 11 -7.92 0.74 9.23
C TRP A 11 -6.94 1.17 10.32
N ASP A 12 -7.00 0.56 11.51
CA ASP A 12 -6.05 0.86 12.60
C ASP A 12 -4.59 0.65 12.14
N LEU A 13 -4.33 -0.41 11.36
CA LEU A 13 -3.01 -0.68 10.79
C LEU A 13 -2.61 0.37 9.73
N ALA A 14 -3.50 0.68 8.79
CA ALA A 14 -3.26 1.69 7.76
C ALA A 14 -2.92 3.06 8.38
N ASP A 15 -3.71 3.49 9.37
CA ASP A 15 -3.51 4.74 10.08
C ASP A 15 -2.17 4.77 10.82
N SER A 16 -1.73 3.64 11.39
CA SER A 16 -0.43 3.55 12.06
C SER A 16 0.75 3.80 11.10
N PHE A 17 0.65 3.32 9.85
CA PHE A 17 1.66 3.58 8.83
C PHE A 17 1.66 5.05 8.39
N ILE A 18 0.47 5.66 8.25
CA ILE A 18 0.33 7.07 7.92
C ILE A 18 0.89 7.95 9.04
N GLN A 19 0.60 7.63 10.30
CA GLN A 19 1.12 8.37 11.46
C GLN A 19 2.64 8.35 11.51
N LEU A 20 3.26 7.20 11.21
CA LEU A 20 4.72 7.09 11.13
C LEU A 20 5.27 7.93 9.96
N ALA A 21 4.67 7.84 8.77
CA ALA A 21 5.06 8.67 7.63
C ALA A 21 4.97 10.17 7.95
N ASN A 22 3.91 10.61 8.63
CA ASN A 22 3.73 11.99 9.07
C ASN A 22 4.82 12.43 10.05
N THR A 23 5.29 11.55 10.93
CA THR A 23 6.40 11.85 11.85
C THR A 23 7.69 12.14 11.08
N HIS A 24 7.96 11.39 10.01
CA HIS A 24 9.14 11.60 9.16
C HIS A 24 9.11 12.90 8.35
N LEU A 25 7.94 13.54 8.18
CA LEU A 25 7.83 14.85 7.51
C LEU A 25 8.50 15.99 8.30
N ASN A 26 8.78 15.78 9.60
CA ASN A 26 9.55 16.73 10.40
C ASN A 26 11.03 16.80 10.00
N GLU A 27 11.55 15.76 9.32
CA GLU A 27 12.98 15.59 9.04
C GLU A 27 13.28 15.45 7.54
N ALA A 28 12.28 15.09 6.72
CA ALA A 28 12.44 14.81 5.31
C ALA A 28 11.33 15.43 4.45
N LYS A 29 11.67 15.76 3.20
CA LYS A 29 10.70 16.27 2.22
C LYS A 29 9.60 15.24 1.93
N PRO A 30 8.35 15.68 1.65
CA PRO A 30 7.23 14.78 1.34
C PRO A 30 7.54 13.76 0.23
N SER A 31 8.25 14.17 -0.84
CA SER A 31 8.63 13.27 -1.93
C SER A 31 9.56 12.14 -1.47
N LYS A 32 10.47 12.40 -0.53
CA LYS A 32 11.36 11.38 0.04
C LYS A 32 10.60 10.45 0.97
N VAL A 33 9.71 10.98 1.81
CA VAL A 33 8.87 10.16 2.71
C VAL A 33 7.94 9.25 1.91
N SER A 34 7.27 9.78 0.88
CA SER A 34 6.39 9.02 -0.01
C SER A 34 7.14 7.89 -0.74
N ALA A 35 8.29 8.20 -1.35
CA ALA A 35 9.11 7.18 -2.02
C ALA A 35 9.61 6.10 -1.05
N SER A 36 10.01 6.48 0.17
CA SER A 36 10.42 5.54 1.21
C SER A 36 9.27 4.64 1.66
N ALA A 37 8.06 5.19 1.82
CA ALA A 37 6.88 4.41 2.20
C ALA A 37 6.51 3.37 1.13
N LEU A 38 6.54 3.76 -0.15
CA LEU A 38 6.34 2.84 -1.27
C LEU A 38 7.38 1.71 -1.27
N PHE A 39 8.65 2.04 -1.07
CA PHE A 39 9.72 1.04 -1.01
C PHE A 39 9.59 0.11 0.22
N ALA A 40 9.19 0.65 1.38
CA ALA A 40 8.94 -0.13 2.58
C ALA A 40 7.79 -1.13 2.38
N ALA A 41 6.68 -0.70 1.79
CA ALA A 41 5.56 -1.57 1.43
C ALA A 41 6.00 -2.68 0.47
N ALA A 42 6.79 -2.36 -0.57
CA ALA A 42 7.31 -3.36 -1.50
C ALA A 42 8.19 -4.41 -0.80
N ARG A 43 9.08 -4.00 0.12
CA ARG A 43 9.92 -4.92 0.90
C ARG A 43 9.10 -5.83 1.80
N PHE A 44 8.10 -5.27 2.47
CA PHE A 44 7.21 -6.05 3.34
C PHE A 44 6.42 -7.08 2.52
N ASN A 45 5.82 -6.67 1.39
CA ASN A 45 5.06 -7.57 0.54
C ASN A 45 5.94 -8.68 -0.07
N ALA A 46 7.18 -8.36 -0.47
CA ALA A 46 8.13 -9.37 -0.94
C ALA A 46 8.47 -10.40 0.14
N PHE A 47 8.61 -9.97 1.40
CA PHE A 47 8.78 -10.86 2.55
C PHE A 47 7.54 -11.75 2.76
N VAL A 48 6.33 -11.18 2.70
CA VAL A 48 5.07 -11.94 2.84
C VAL A 48 4.94 -13.01 1.76
N ILE A 49 5.23 -12.68 0.49
CA ILE A 49 5.21 -13.66 -0.61
C ILE A 49 6.19 -14.79 -0.32
N THR A 50 7.43 -14.45 0.04
CA THR A 50 8.47 -15.46 0.32
C THR A 50 8.08 -16.35 1.50
N ALA A 51 7.53 -15.77 2.57
CA ALA A 51 7.10 -16.49 3.76
C ALA A 51 5.88 -17.41 3.50
N ALA A 52 5.11 -17.15 2.44
CA ALA A 52 3.99 -17.99 2.03
C ALA A 52 4.40 -19.16 1.11
N THR A 53 5.67 -19.22 0.68
CA THR A 53 6.20 -20.27 -0.22
C THR A 53 7.08 -21.26 0.54
N GLU A 54 6.98 -22.54 0.19
CA GLU A 54 7.71 -23.63 0.84
C GLU A 54 9.15 -23.76 0.33
N ASN A 55 9.39 -23.40 -0.93
CA ASN A 55 10.66 -23.56 -1.61
C ASN A 55 10.84 -22.56 -2.76
N LYS A 56 12.03 -22.58 -3.35
CA LYS A 56 12.43 -21.68 -4.43
C LYS A 56 11.59 -21.87 -5.67
N GLU A 57 11.25 -23.11 -6.01
CA GLU A 57 10.48 -23.46 -7.20
C GLU A 57 9.06 -22.88 -7.12
N GLN A 58 8.42 -22.98 -5.96
CA GLN A 58 7.13 -22.37 -5.69
C GLN A 58 7.21 -20.85 -5.75
N LEU A 59 8.23 -20.24 -5.13
CA LEU A 59 8.44 -18.80 -5.21
C LEU A 59 8.56 -18.33 -6.67
N ILE A 60 9.34 -19.03 -7.51
CA ILE A 60 9.46 -18.69 -8.93
C ILE A 60 8.11 -18.78 -9.65
N ALA A 61 7.32 -19.82 -9.36
CA ALA A 61 6.01 -20.04 -9.98
C ALA A 61 4.97 -18.98 -9.58
N GLU A 62 4.97 -18.53 -8.32
CA GLU A 62 3.95 -17.64 -7.78
C GLU A 62 4.32 -16.14 -7.87
N LYS A 63 5.61 -15.81 -7.98
CA LYS A 63 6.14 -14.43 -7.90
C LYS A 63 5.42 -13.45 -8.83
N GLU A 64 5.30 -13.76 -10.12
CA GLU A 64 4.71 -12.82 -11.08
C GLU A 64 3.21 -12.59 -10.83
N ALA A 65 2.48 -13.64 -10.44
CA ALA A 65 1.07 -13.52 -10.09
C ALA A 65 0.87 -12.68 -8.81
N ALA A 66 1.74 -12.85 -7.81
CA ALA A 66 1.70 -12.05 -6.59
C ALA A 66 2.05 -10.58 -6.86
N ILE A 67 3.06 -10.30 -7.69
CA ILE A 67 3.41 -8.93 -8.11
C ILE A 67 2.22 -8.27 -8.81
N ALA A 68 1.59 -8.95 -9.77
CA ALA A 68 0.44 -8.43 -10.50
C ALA A 68 -0.71 -8.08 -9.54
N TYR A 69 -0.99 -8.94 -8.56
CA TYR A 69 -1.99 -8.68 -7.53
C TYR A 69 -1.68 -7.42 -6.72
N PHE A 70 -0.47 -7.27 -6.18
CA PHE A 70 -0.14 -6.08 -5.38
C PHE A 70 -0.17 -4.77 -6.17
N LEU A 71 0.23 -4.80 -7.45
CA LEU A 71 0.14 -3.62 -8.33
C LEU A 71 -1.30 -3.23 -8.61
N ASP A 72 -2.18 -4.19 -8.93
CA ASP A 72 -3.61 -3.96 -9.14
C ASP A 72 -4.29 -3.38 -7.89
N GLN A 73 -4.00 -3.96 -6.71
CA GLN A 73 -4.55 -3.47 -5.46
C GLN A 73 -4.07 -2.05 -5.12
N TYR A 74 -2.78 -1.78 -5.30
CA TYR A 74 -2.23 -0.43 -5.08
C TYR A 74 -2.86 0.60 -6.02
N GLU A 75 -2.99 0.28 -7.30
CA GLU A 75 -3.62 1.18 -8.27
C GLU A 75 -5.08 1.48 -7.90
N LYS A 76 -5.87 0.47 -7.56
CA LYS A 76 -7.27 0.64 -7.13
C LYS A 76 -7.37 1.56 -5.92
N MET A 77 -6.58 1.31 -4.87
CA MET A 77 -6.59 2.13 -3.66
C MET A 77 -6.13 3.57 -3.92
N LEU A 78 -5.08 3.76 -4.74
CA LEU A 78 -4.60 5.09 -5.09
C LEU A 78 -5.67 5.89 -5.85
N ARG A 79 -6.34 5.26 -6.83
CA ARG A 79 -7.44 5.89 -7.57
C ARG A 79 -8.59 6.26 -6.65
N GLU A 80 -9.04 5.34 -5.80
CA GLU A 80 -10.10 5.59 -4.82
C GLU A 80 -9.81 6.82 -3.95
N ASN A 81 -8.60 6.92 -3.39
CA ASN A 81 -8.21 8.06 -2.56
C ASN A 81 -8.13 9.38 -3.35
N LEU A 82 -7.64 9.34 -4.60
CA LEU A 82 -7.60 10.52 -5.46
C LEU A 82 -9.01 10.99 -5.85
N ASP A 83 -9.90 10.06 -6.18
CA ASP A 83 -11.29 10.34 -6.52
C ASP A 83 -12.04 10.95 -5.32
N GLU A 84 -11.78 10.49 -4.09
CA GLU A 84 -12.29 11.14 -2.88
C GLU A 84 -11.80 12.59 -2.74
N HIS A 85 -10.53 12.85 -3.01
CA HIS A 85 -9.99 14.20 -2.98
C HIS A 85 -10.62 15.09 -4.06
N LEU A 86 -10.81 14.57 -5.27
CA LEU A 86 -11.47 15.28 -6.38
C LEU A 86 -12.92 15.64 -6.02
N ALA A 87 -13.69 14.68 -5.50
CA ALA A 87 -15.07 14.91 -5.10
C ALA A 87 -15.20 16.00 -4.01
N ARG A 88 -14.22 16.12 -3.11
CA ARG A 88 -14.19 17.20 -2.11
C ARG A 88 -13.91 18.56 -2.74
N TYR A 89 -13.09 18.66 -3.79
CA TYR A 89 -12.86 19.94 -4.48
C TYR A 89 -14.11 20.48 -5.16
N ASP A 90 -14.91 19.60 -5.77
CA ASP A 90 -16.17 19.98 -6.42
C ASP A 90 -17.21 20.50 -5.41
N GLN A 91 -17.22 19.92 -4.20
CA GLN A 91 -18.11 20.35 -3.11
C GLN A 91 -17.73 21.70 -2.49
N HIS A 92 -16.45 22.06 -2.45
CA HIS A 92 -15.99 23.37 -1.92
C HIS A 92 -16.10 24.50 -2.96
N SER A 93 -16.33 24.16 -4.23
CA SER A 93 -16.47 25.12 -5.34
C SER A 93 -17.95 25.44 -5.65
N SER A 94 -18.88 24.96 -4.81
CA SER A 94 -20.34 25.18 -4.88
C SER A 94 -20.82 25.91 -3.63
#